data_AF-A0A7D8YC71-F1
#
_entry.id   AF-A0A7D8YC71-F1
#
_cell.length_a   1.000
_cell.length_b   1.000
_cell.length_c   1.000
_cell.angle_alpha   90.00
_cell.angle_beta   90.00
_cell.angle_gamma   90.00
#
_symmetry.space_group_name_H-M   'P 1'
#
loop_
_entity.id
_entity.type
_entity.pdbx_description
1 polymer ?
#
loop_
_entity_poly.entity_id
_entity_poly.type
_entity_poly.pdbx_seq_one_letter_code
_entity_poly.pdbx_strand_id
1 'polypeptide(L)'
;MPAGADLELDPLVGLDNPRMPLRSKVLAVPEFRRQYLENLRTLAEKSMTWEAVAPVVASYRELVAEEVAAETRKLGTLEAFLNATSDSTASDDTTSDRATSSDAERAGRETAATEPAPAFGPPRFGPRQVPIREFMETRSRYLLRRTAELLAESPAESPANGEGQRP
;
A
#
# COMPACT_ATOMS: atom_id res chain seq x y z
N MET A 1 0.71 15.29 8.67
CA MET A 1 0.77 13.82 8.57
C MET A 1 0.93 13.50 7.10
N PRO A 2 1.95 12.74 6.65
CA PRO A 2 1.93 12.22 5.30
C PRO A 2 0.71 11.30 5.16
N ALA A 3 -0.15 11.63 4.20
CA ALA A 3 -1.38 10.91 3.92
C ALA A 3 -1.08 9.79 2.91
N GLY A 4 -1.56 8.58 3.20
CA GLY A 4 -1.82 7.55 2.20
C GLY A 4 -0.64 6.67 1.79
N ALA A 5 -0.66 5.43 2.30
CA ALA A 5 -0.13 4.24 1.63
C ALA A 5 1.34 4.27 1.18
N ASP A 6 2.26 4.58 2.08
CA ASP A 6 3.62 4.09 1.88
C ASP A 6 3.63 2.57 2.11
N LEU A 7 3.71 1.80 1.02
CA LEU A 7 3.80 0.34 1.04
C LEU A 7 5.01 -0.12 1.88
N GLU A 8 6.02 0.75 2.02
CA GLU A 8 7.28 0.53 2.71
C GLU A 8 7.36 1.27 4.05
N LEU A 9 6.21 1.64 4.65
CA LEU A 9 6.19 2.29 5.95
C LEU A 9 6.90 1.47 7.03
N ASP A 10 7.91 2.02 7.70
CA ASP A 10 8.67 1.30 8.72
C ASP A 10 7.76 0.87 9.91
N PRO A 11 7.83 -0.39 10.39
CA PRO A 11 7.02 -0.87 11.53
C PRO A 11 7.24 -0.11 12.85
N LEU A 12 8.37 0.57 12.99
CA LEU A 12 8.75 1.40 14.13
C LEU A 12 8.62 2.90 13.84
N VAL A 13 7.92 3.29 12.77
CA VAL A 13 7.69 4.70 12.46
C VAL A 13 6.93 5.43 13.58
N GLY A 14 7.32 6.66 13.88
CA GLY A 14 6.60 7.53 14.81
C GLY A 14 6.76 7.14 16.29
N LEU A 15 7.85 6.47 16.66
CA LEU A 15 8.22 6.26 18.07
C LEU A 15 8.43 7.58 18.82
N ASP A 16 8.83 8.66 18.13
CA ASP A 16 9.03 9.97 18.75
C ASP A 16 7.74 10.82 18.81
N ASN A 17 6.57 10.24 18.52
CA ASN A 17 5.32 10.99 18.52
C ASN A 17 4.87 11.34 19.95
N PRO A 18 4.85 12.63 20.34
CA PRO A 18 4.50 13.04 21.70
C PRO A 18 3.04 12.74 22.07
N ARG A 19 2.16 12.50 21.08
CA ARG A 19 0.76 12.11 21.32
C ARG A 19 0.57 10.63 21.64
N MET A 20 1.62 9.80 21.52
CA MET A 20 1.57 8.35 21.77
C MET A 20 2.67 7.88 22.74
N PRO A 21 2.76 8.46 23.95
CA PRO A 21 3.88 8.22 24.87
C PRO A 21 3.95 6.78 25.40
N LEU A 22 2.84 6.05 25.42
CA LEU A 22 2.86 4.65 25.83
C LEU A 22 3.62 3.79 24.83
N ARG A 23 3.43 4.02 23.52
CA ARG A 23 4.10 3.27 22.46
C ARG A 23 5.61 3.45 22.52
N SER A 24 6.08 4.69 22.68
CA SER A 24 7.51 5.00 22.76
C SER A 24 8.17 4.35 23.98
N LYS A 25 7.52 4.40 25.15
CA LYS A 25 8.03 3.80 26.39
C LYS A 25 8.03 2.27 26.36
N VAL A 26 6.96 1.64 25.86
CA VAL A 26 6.88 0.17 25.80
C VAL A 26 7.90 -0.38 24.81
N LEU A 27 8.02 0.22 23.62
CA LEU A 27 8.95 -0.22 22.58
C LEU A 27 10.39 0.27 22.82
N ALA A 28 10.65 1.04 23.87
CA ALA A 28 12.01 1.32 24.32
C ALA A 28 12.65 0.11 25.01
N VAL A 29 11.85 -0.78 25.62
CA VAL A 29 12.33 -2.02 26.24
C VAL A 29 12.69 -3.04 25.15
N PRO A 30 13.95 -3.55 25.08
CA PRO A 30 14.39 -4.43 24.01
C PRO A 30 13.55 -5.71 23.88
N GLU A 31 13.13 -6.29 24.99
CA GLU A 31 12.34 -7.53 25.02
C GLU A 31 10.96 -7.34 24.39
N PHE A 32 10.27 -6.25 24.73
CA PHE A 32 8.96 -5.93 24.15
C PHE A 32 9.07 -5.49 22.69
N ARG A 33 10.16 -4.81 22.31
CA ARG A 33 10.43 -4.49 20.90
C ARG A 33 10.62 -5.75 20.08
N ARG A 34 11.42 -6.71 20.54
CA ARG A 34 11.63 -8.00 19.87
C ARG A 34 10.30 -8.75 19.72
N GLN A 35 9.53 -8.87 20.80
CA GLN A 35 8.22 -9.54 20.77
C GLN A 35 7.25 -8.88 19.78
N TYR A 36 7.24 -7.54 19.72
CA TYR A 36 6.44 -6.80 18.75
C TYR A 36 6.83 -7.14 17.31
N LEU A 37 8.13 -7.18 16.98
CA LEU A 37 8.61 -7.52 15.65
C LEU A 37 8.29 -8.98 15.26
N GLU A 38 8.40 -9.92 16.21
CA GLU A 38 7.99 -11.32 16.00
C GLU A 38 6.48 -11.46 15.74
N ASN A 39 5.66 -10.68 16.44
CA ASN A 39 4.22 -10.63 16.22
C ASN A 39 3.89 -10.08 14.82
N LEU A 40 4.60 -9.01 14.39
CA LEU A 40 4.42 -8.44 13.05
C LEU A 40 4.82 -9.42 11.95
N ARG A 41 5.94 -10.12 12.13
CA ARG A 41 6.35 -11.18 11.20
C ARG A 41 5.26 -12.26 11.09
N THR A 42 4.74 -12.72 12.24
CA THR A 42 3.66 -13.71 12.28
C THR A 42 2.40 -13.21 11.55
N LEU A 43 2.04 -11.94 11.73
CA LEU A 43 0.90 -11.33 11.04
C LEU A 43 1.11 -11.26 9.52
N ALA A 44 2.30 -10.85 9.09
CA ALA A 44 2.67 -10.79 7.68
C ALA A 44 2.60 -12.17 7.00
N GLU A 45 3.05 -13.22 7.71
CA GLU A 45 3.05 -14.60 7.22
C GLU A 45 1.65 -15.24 7.17
N LYS A 46 0.80 -14.95 8.16
CA LYS A 46 -0.45 -15.72 8.37
C LYS A 46 -1.73 -14.98 7.98
N SER A 47 -1.75 -13.66 8.11
CA SER A 47 -2.99 -12.88 8.00
C SER A 47 -2.97 -11.83 6.91
N MET A 48 -1.78 -11.41 6.47
CA MET A 48 -1.61 -10.41 5.42
C MET A 48 -1.36 -11.02 4.03
N THR A 49 -1.65 -12.32 3.87
CA THR A 49 -1.60 -13.01 2.59
C THR A 49 -2.92 -12.84 1.84
N TRP A 50 -2.88 -12.85 0.50
CA TRP A 50 -4.10 -12.71 -0.30
C TRP A 50 -5.06 -13.86 -0.02
N GLU A 51 -4.56 -15.06 0.22
CA GLU A 51 -5.36 -16.25 0.53
C GLU A 51 -6.20 -16.08 1.80
N ALA A 52 -5.69 -15.34 2.80
CA ALA A 52 -6.43 -15.06 4.03
C ALA A 52 -7.46 -13.94 3.85
N VAL A 53 -7.16 -12.94 3.01
CA VAL A 53 -7.96 -11.73 2.85
C VAL A 53 -9.02 -11.85 1.75
N ALA A 54 -8.75 -12.61 0.68
CA ALA A 54 -9.62 -12.72 -0.49
C ALA A 54 -11.05 -13.18 -0.14
N PRO A 55 -11.29 -14.20 0.71
CA PRO A 55 -12.64 -14.59 1.07
C PRO A 55 -13.42 -13.48 1.78
N VAL A 56 -12.73 -12.68 2.61
CA VAL A 56 -13.34 -11.55 3.32
C VAL A 56 -13.71 -10.43 2.34
N VAL A 57 -12.79 -10.08 1.43
CA VAL A 57 -13.04 -9.08 0.38
C VAL A 57 -14.20 -9.52 -0.52
N ALA A 58 -14.24 -10.79 -0.93
CA ALA A 58 -15.32 -11.34 -1.73
C ALA A 58 -16.68 -11.22 -1.01
N SER A 59 -16.73 -11.58 0.28
CA SER A 59 -17.96 -11.48 1.08
C SER A 59 -18.49 -10.04 1.17
N TYR A 60 -17.60 -9.05 1.39
CA TYR A 60 -18.01 -7.66 1.41
C TYR A 60 -18.40 -7.15 0.02
N ARG A 61 -17.70 -7.59 -1.03
CA ARG A 61 -18.03 -7.22 -2.41
C ARG A 61 -19.43 -7.68 -2.78
N GLU A 62 -19.82 -8.89 -2.42
CA GLU A 62 -21.17 -9.42 -2.65
C GLU A 62 -22.24 -8.56 -1.96
N LEU A 63 -21.98 -8.14 -0.72
CA LEU A 63 -22.94 -7.34 0.05
C LEU A 63 -23.14 -5.91 -0.47
N VAL A 64 -22.13 -5.30 -1.12
CA VAL A 64 -22.15 -3.87 -1.44
C VAL A 64 -22.10 -3.55 -2.93
N ALA A 65 -21.86 -4.52 -3.82
CA ALA A 65 -21.67 -4.26 -5.25
C ALA A 65 -22.90 -3.60 -5.90
N GLU A 66 -24.11 -4.06 -5.56
CA GLU A 66 -25.36 -3.49 -6.10
C GLU A 66 -25.56 -2.04 -5.64
N GLU A 67 -25.29 -1.77 -4.36
CA GLU A 67 -25.39 -0.42 -3.79
C GLU A 67 -24.36 0.54 -4.41
N VAL A 68 -23.12 0.07 -4.63
CA VAL A 68 -22.09 0.85 -5.33
C VAL A 68 -22.49 1.15 -6.78
N ALA A 69 -23.20 0.23 -7.43
CA ALA A 69 -23.73 0.46 -8.78
C ALA A 69 -24.84 1.53 -8.78
N ALA A 70 -25.77 1.43 -7.83
CA ALA A 70 -26.95 2.30 -7.69
C ALA A 70 -26.65 3.70 -7.12
N GLU A 71 -25.50 3.89 -6.46
CA GLU A 71 -25.10 5.18 -5.87
C GLU A 71 -25.13 6.31 -6.91
N THR A 72 -25.69 7.47 -6.53
CA THR A 72 -25.84 8.63 -7.43
C THR A 72 -24.78 9.70 -7.19
N ARG A 73 -24.15 9.72 -6.00
CA ARG A 73 -23.06 10.63 -5.64
C ARG A 73 -21.76 9.87 -5.40
N LYS A 74 -21.01 9.64 -6.47
CA LYS A 74 -19.85 8.73 -6.44
C LYS A 74 -18.53 9.44 -6.10
N LEU A 75 -17.74 8.83 -5.22
CA LEU A 75 -16.31 9.15 -5.00
C LEU A 75 -15.38 8.42 -5.98
N GLY A 76 -15.90 7.45 -6.75
CA GLY A 76 -15.15 6.64 -7.72
C GLY A 76 -16.09 5.84 -8.64
N THR A 77 -15.56 5.17 -9.66
CA THR A 77 -16.36 4.38 -10.61
C THR A 77 -16.60 2.95 -10.11
N LEU A 78 -17.66 2.30 -10.58
CA LEU A 78 -17.91 0.87 -10.30
C LEU A 78 -16.74 0.01 -10.80
N GLU A 79 -16.19 0.31 -11.97
CA GLU A 79 -15.02 -0.38 -12.52
C GLU A 79 -13.79 -0.24 -11.63
N ALA A 80 -13.54 0.95 -11.07
CA ALA A 80 -12.43 1.16 -10.13
C ALA A 80 -12.62 0.33 -8.86
N PHE A 81 -13.85 0.22 -8.35
CA PHE A 81 -14.18 -0.64 -7.21
C PHE A 81 -13.96 -2.13 -7.53
N LEU A 82 -14.44 -2.60 -8.68
CA LEU A 82 -14.27 -3.99 -9.11
C LEU A 82 -12.79 -4.33 -9.31
N ASN A 83 -12.02 -3.43 -9.92
CA ASN A 83 -10.58 -3.60 -10.11
C ASN A 83 -9.84 -3.63 -8.76
N ALA A 84 -10.13 -2.68 -7.86
CA ALA A 84 -9.49 -2.58 -6.55
C ALA A 84 -9.75 -3.81 -5.64
N THR A 85 -10.88 -4.49 -5.84
CA THR A 85 -11.31 -5.68 -5.09
C THR A 85 -11.18 -6.98 -5.89
N SER A 86 -10.55 -6.93 -7.06
CA SER A 86 -10.40 -8.11 -7.92
C SER A 86 -9.34 -9.06 -7.37
N ASP A 87 -9.47 -10.32 -7.74
CA ASP A 87 -8.40 -11.31 -7.56
C ASP A 87 -7.25 -11.10 -8.55
N SER A 88 -7.35 -10.19 -9.52
CA SER A 88 -6.31 -10.01 -10.53
C SER A 88 -5.22 -9.06 -10.03
N THR A 89 -3.96 -9.42 -10.26
CA THR A 89 -2.82 -8.50 -10.09
C THR A 89 -2.62 -7.60 -11.32
N ALA A 90 -3.44 -7.76 -12.36
CA ALA A 90 -3.31 -6.98 -13.60
C ALA A 90 -4.07 -5.66 -13.47
N SER A 91 -3.37 -4.60 -13.07
CA SER A 91 -3.68 -3.29 -13.62
C SER A 91 -3.24 -3.32 -15.09
N ASP A 92 -4.14 -3.71 -15.99
CA ASP A 92 -3.91 -3.58 -17.42
C ASP A 92 -3.64 -2.11 -17.72
N ASP A 93 -2.38 -1.85 -18.06
CA ASP A 93 -1.83 -0.58 -18.44
C ASP A 93 -2.41 -0.21 -19.80
N THR A 94 -3.64 0.31 -19.83
CA THR A 94 -4.19 0.97 -21.02
C THR A 94 -3.55 2.35 -21.14
N THR A 95 -2.25 2.38 -21.41
CA THR A 95 -1.59 3.43 -22.18
C THR A 95 -0.37 2.83 -22.89
N SER A 96 -0.58 1.70 -23.58
CA SER A 96 0.22 1.37 -24.75
C SER A 96 -0.25 2.27 -25.88
N ASP A 97 0.41 3.42 -26.06
CA ASP A 97 0.53 4.11 -27.35
C ASP A 97 1.45 5.33 -27.20
N ARG A 98 2.77 5.08 -27.11
CA ARG A 98 3.76 6.07 -27.54
C ARG A 98 5.13 5.45 -27.80
N ALA A 99 5.32 4.96 -29.02
CA ALA A 99 6.58 4.82 -29.79
C ALA A 99 6.28 3.81 -30.92
N THR A 100 6.39 4.07 -32.22
CA THR A 100 7.25 4.96 -33.00
C THR A 100 6.70 5.06 -34.43
N SER A 101 6.57 6.26 -34.99
CA SER A 101 6.86 6.44 -36.42
C SER A 101 7.23 7.89 -36.69
N SER A 102 8.54 8.12 -36.77
CA SER A 102 9.12 9.15 -37.62
C SER A 102 8.69 8.90 -39.08
N ASP A 103 8.08 9.87 -39.75
CA ASP A 103 8.64 10.47 -40.97
C ASP A 103 7.69 11.49 -41.63
N ALA A 104 8.33 12.46 -42.30
CA ALA A 104 7.85 13.33 -43.38
C ALA A 104 6.97 14.56 -43.07
N GLU A 105 7.66 15.68 -42.87
CA GLU A 105 7.24 17.00 -43.38
C GLU A 105 6.85 16.92 -44.88
N ARG A 106 5.74 17.58 -45.27
CA ARG A 106 5.74 18.72 -46.23
C ARG A 106 4.33 19.07 -46.75
N ALA A 107 3.95 20.33 -46.47
CA ALA A 107 3.15 21.27 -47.27
C ALA A 107 1.65 21.00 -47.57
N GLY A 108 0.82 21.89 -47.02
CA GLY A 108 -0.12 22.66 -47.84
C GLY A 108 -1.61 22.39 -47.65
N ARG A 109 -2.33 23.49 -47.39
CA ARG A 109 -3.74 23.79 -47.76
C ARG A 109 -4.75 23.84 -46.60
N GLU A 110 -4.92 25.07 -46.13
CA GLU A 110 -6.14 25.71 -45.65
C GLU A 110 -7.45 25.07 -46.16
N THR A 111 -8.25 24.54 -45.23
CA THR A 111 -9.72 24.51 -45.31
C THR A 111 -10.30 24.57 -43.89
N ALA A 112 -11.34 25.39 -43.73
CA ALA A 112 -12.11 25.56 -42.51
C ALA A 112 -12.80 24.26 -42.08
N ALA A 113 -12.59 23.83 -40.84
CA ALA A 113 -13.44 22.88 -40.13
C ALA A 113 -13.23 23.07 -38.62
N THR A 114 -14.34 23.24 -37.92
CA THR A 114 -14.52 23.17 -36.46
C THR A 114 -13.40 22.43 -35.72
N GLU A 115 -12.64 23.14 -34.89
CA GLU A 115 -11.74 22.52 -33.92
C GLU A 115 -12.56 21.56 -33.04
N PRO A 116 -12.28 20.24 -33.01
CA PRO A 116 -12.77 19.44 -31.91
C PRO A 116 -12.07 19.97 -30.66
N ALA A 117 -12.88 20.39 -29.68
CA ALA A 117 -12.42 20.76 -28.35
C ALA A 117 -11.35 19.76 -27.87
N PRO A 118 -10.28 20.21 -27.18
CA PRO A 118 -9.25 19.31 -26.72
C PRO A 118 -9.93 18.18 -25.95
N ALA A 119 -9.71 16.94 -26.41
CA ALA A 119 -10.18 15.76 -25.72
C ALA A 119 -9.64 15.87 -24.29
N PHE A 120 -10.54 16.18 -23.37
CA PHE A 120 -10.28 16.14 -21.95
C PHE A 120 -9.99 14.66 -21.68
N GLY A 121 -8.72 14.29 -21.71
CA GLY A 121 -8.27 12.97 -21.29
C GLY A 121 -8.88 12.67 -19.93
N PRO A 122 -9.21 11.41 -19.63
CA PRO A 122 -9.90 11.06 -18.40
C PRO A 122 -9.19 11.75 -17.23
N PRO A 123 -9.93 12.47 -16.38
CA PRO A 123 -9.30 13.30 -15.38
C PRO A 123 -8.42 12.43 -14.48
N ARG A 124 -7.14 12.75 -14.41
CA ARG A 124 -6.19 12.08 -13.50
C ARG A 124 -6.42 12.58 -12.08
N PHE A 125 -7.55 12.18 -11.49
CA PHE A 125 -7.90 12.49 -10.11
C PHE A 125 -7.20 11.51 -9.17
N GLY A 126 -6.29 12.04 -8.34
CA GLY A 126 -5.79 11.37 -7.14
C GLY A 126 -4.59 10.42 -7.30
N PRO A 127 -3.93 10.05 -6.19
CA PRO A 127 -2.87 9.04 -6.21
C PRO A 127 -3.41 7.72 -6.77
N ARG A 128 -2.59 7.01 -7.57
CA ARG A 128 -2.93 5.70 -8.14
C ARG A 128 -3.34 4.77 -6.98
N GLN A 129 -4.61 4.39 -6.92
CA GLN A 129 -5.08 3.48 -5.89
C GLN A 129 -4.56 2.09 -6.23
N VAL A 130 -3.71 1.54 -5.36
CA VAL A 130 -3.24 0.16 -5.47
C VAL A 130 -4.39 -0.79 -5.17
N PRO A 131 -4.64 -1.83 -5.99
CA PRO A 131 -5.62 -2.85 -5.68
C PRO A 131 -5.23 -3.55 -4.37
N ILE A 132 -6.24 -4.03 -3.63
CA ILE A 132 -6.05 -4.59 -2.29
C ILE A 132 -5.05 -5.76 -2.33
N ARG A 133 -5.13 -6.60 -3.37
CA ARG A 133 -4.21 -7.71 -3.57
C ARG A 133 -2.76 -7.25 -3.64
N GLU A 134 -2.44 -6.28 -4.50
CA GLU A 134 -1.10 -5.74 -4.66
C GLU A 134 -0.59 -5.09 -3.36
N PHE A 135 -1.46 -4.33 -2.68
CA PHE A 135 -1.15 -3.75 -1.38
C PHE A 135 -0.74 -4.84 -0.37
N MET A 136 -1.58 -5.87 -0.22
CA MET A 136 -1.35 -6.95 0.75
C MET A 136 -0.06 -7.70 0.45
N GLU A 137 0.17 -8.10 -0.80
CA GLU A 137 1.37 -8.84 -1.20
C GLU A 137 2.64 -8.01 -1.04
N THR A 138 2.62 -6.76 -1.49
CA THR A 138 3.79 -5.86 -1.40
C THR A 138 4.12 -5.57 0.06
N ARG A 139 3.11 -5.25 0.86
CA ARG A 139 3.31 -4.92 2.26
C ARG A 139 3.73 -6.13 3.09
N SER A 140 3.18 -7.32 2.81
CA SER A 140 3.58 -8.55 3.51
C SER A 140 5.06 -8.85 3.24
N ARG A 141 5.48 -8.78 1.97
CA ARG A 141 6.88 -8.97 1.56
C ARG A 141 7.81 -7.96 2.25
N TYR A 142 7.42 -6.69 2.28
CA TYR A 142 8.18 -5.65 2.97
C TYR A 142 8.33 -5.95 4.46
N LEU A 143 7.24 -6.28 5.16
CA LEU A 143 7.26 -6.55 6.59
C LEU A 143 8.11 -7.77 6.94
N LEU A 144 8.02 -8.84 6.15
CA LEU A 144 8.84 -10.04 6.33
C LEU A 144 10.33 -9.74 6.27
N ARG A 145 10.75 -9.00 5.25
CA ARG A 145 12.15 -8.58 5.10
C ARG A 145 12.55 -7.64 6.24
N ARG A 146 11.79 -6.57 6.47
CA ARG A 146 12.16 -5.50 7.40
C ARG A 146 12.20 -5.97 8.85
N THR A 147 11.26 -6.82 9.26
CA THR A 147 11.27 -7.38 10.62
C THR A 147 12.44 -8.33 10.83
N ALA A 148 12.85 -9.10 9.83
CA ALA A 148 14.05 -9.94 9.90
C ALA A 148 15.33 -9.12 10.06
N GLU A 149 15.47 -8.02 9.30
CA GLU A 149 16.58 -7.06 9.45
C GLU A 149 16.64 -6.50 10.88
N LEU A 150 15.52 -5.96 11.38
CA LEU A 150 15.46 -5.34 12.71
C LEU A 150 15.68 -6.33 13.87
N LEU A 151 15.27 -7.58 13.71
CA LEU A 151 15.53 -8.63 14.70
C LEU A 151 17.01 -9.03 14.73
N ALA A 152 17.71 -8.99 13.59
CA ALA A 152 19.15 -9.24 13.53
C ALA A 152 19.97 -8.09 14.15
N GLU A 153 19.48 -6.85 14.05
CA GLU A 153 20.11 -5.65 14.61
C GLU A 153 19.95 -5.50 16.13
N SER A 154 19.06 -6.27 16.76
CA SER A 154 18.81 -6.23 18.21
C SER A 154 19.56 -7.38 18.91
N PRO A 155 20.88 -7.27 19.18
CA PRO A 155 21.58 -8.30 19.93
C PRO A 155 20.97 -8.41 21.33
N ALA A 156 20.69 -9.64 21.76
CA ALA A 156 20.32 -9.93 23.13
C ALA A 156 21.43 -9.39 24.04
N GLU A 157 21.11 -8.36 24.83
CA GLU A 157 22.04 -7.83 25.81
C GLU A 157 22.39 -8.96 26.79
N SER A 158 23.68 -9.27 26.84
CA SER A 158 24.27 -10.34 27.65
C SER A 158 23.94 -10.14 29.14
N PRO A 159 23.54 -11.17 29.90
CA PRO A 159 23.32 -11.03 31.33
C PRO A 159 24.67 -10.96 32.04
N ALA A 160 25.27 -9.77 32.11
CA ALA A 160 26.48 -9.51 32.86
C ALA A 160 26.41 -8.12 33.50
N ASN A 161 25.92 -8.06 34.74
CA ASN A 161 26.74 -7.69 35.91
C ASN A 161 25.80 -7.24 37.05
N GLY A 162 25.52 -8.15 37.97
CA GLY A 162 24.67 -7.90 39.14
C GLY A 162 25.03 -8.81 40.31
N GLU A 163 26.29 -9.22 40.43
CA GLU A 163 26.80 -9.87 41.62
C GLU A 163 27.80 -8.93 42.31
N GLY A 164 27.55 -8.62 43.59
CA GLY A 164 28.59 -8.09 44.48
C GLY A 164 28.36 -6.70 45.05
N GLN A 165 27.26 -6.47 45.77
CA GLN A 165 27.35 -5.59 46.94
C GLN A 165 26.31 -6.01 47.99
N ARG A 166 26.76 -6.80 48.98
CA ARG A 166 26.15 -6.82 50.31
C ARG A 166 27.21 -6.35 51.33
N PRO A 167 26.78 -5.63 52.38
CA PRO A 167 27.64 -4.84 53.25
C PRO A 167 28.58 -5.68 54.12
#